data_AF-A0A4Y2UIM0-F1
#
_entry.id   AF-A0A4Y2UIM0-F1
#
_cell.length_a   1.000
_cell.length_b   1.000
_cell.length_c   1.000
_cell.angle_alpha   90.00
_cell.angle_beta   90.00
_cell.angle_gamma   90.00
#
_symmetry.space_group_name_H-M   'P 1'
#
loop_
_entity.id
_entity.type
_entity.pdbx_description
1 polymer ?
#
loop_
_entity_poly.entity_id
_entity_poly.type
_entity_poly.pdbx_seq_one_letter_code
_entity_poly.pdbx_strand_id
1 'polypeptide(L)'
;MSCAENISVNEASTQVILQDLLNQTVKQLFKSSEKDFFYLSRKILKYFLISKWDFDSSSKQFEYKQPFEDLTAIDASIFVTSLVPVNALRNRDEQQHTGLQIIHDRLLDIVDQYDSSSFSNRYKFRNRKLYM
;
A
#
# COMPACT_ATOMS: atom_id res chain seq x y z
N MET A 1 -1.25 3.74 -20.53
CA MET A 1 -1.30 2.98 -19.26
C MET A 1 0.04 2.27 -19.09
N SER A 2 0.58 2.21 -17.87
CA SER A 2 1.87 1.55 -17.60
C SER A 2 1.63 0.47 -16.54
N CYS A 3 1.85 -0.79 -16.92
CA CYS A 3 1.71 -1.94 -16.02
C CYS A 3 3.01 -2.16 -15.24
N ALA A 4 2.91 -2.80 -14.06
CA ALA A 4 4.08 -3.27 -13.34
C ALA A 4 4.73 -4.43 -14.08
N GLU A 5 6.05 -4.58 -13.89
CA GLU A 5 6.81 -5.72 -14.42
C GLU A 5 6.57 -6.96 -13.54
N ASN A 6 6.84 -8.16 -14.09
CA ASN A 6 6.79 -9.45 -13.38
C ASN A 6 5.44 -9.77 -12.69
N ILE A 7 4.33 -9.56 -13.40
CA ILE A 7 3.01 -10.00 -12.94
C ILE A 7 2.89 -11.51 -13.20
N SER A 8 2.60 -12.27 -12.15
CA SER A 8 2.29 -13.70 -12.24
C SER A 8 0.78 -13.87 -12.18
N VAL A 9 0.21 -14.41 -13.25
CA VAL A 9 -1.22 -14.68 -13.39
C VAL A 9 -1.41 -16.19 -13.49
N ASN A 10 -2.30 -16.73 -12.67
CA ASN A 10 -2.88 -18.05 -12.88
C ASN A 10 -4.41 -17.93 -12.86
N GLU A 11 -5.11 -19.05 -12.98
CA GLU A 11 -6.57 -19.04 -13.09
C GLU A 11 -7.27 -18.53 -11.81
N ALA A 12 -6.70 -18.81 -10.64
CA ALA A 12 -7.31 -18.51 -9.34
C ALA A 12 -6.79 -17.21 -8.68
N SER A 13 -5.66 -16.68 -9.13
CA SER A 13 -4.97 -15.59 -8.46
C SER A 13 -4.08 -14.77 -9.39
N THR A 14 -3.84 -13.53 -8.99
CA THR A 14 -2.86 -12.66 -9.64
C THR A 14 -2.00 -12.03 -8.56
N GLN A 15 -0.69 -12.09 -8.76
CA GLN A 15 0.28 -11.52 -7.82
C GLN A 15 1.31 -10.68 -8.58
N VAL A 16 1.77 -9.63 -7.93
CA VAL A 16 2.81 -8.74 -8.42
C VAL A 16 3.89 -8.62 -7.36
N ILE A 17 5.15 -8.54 -7.79
CA ILE A 17 6.27 -8.31 -6.87
C ILE A 17 6.13 -6.89 -6.30
N LEU A 18 6.13 -6.78 -4.97
CA LEU A 18 5.94 -5.51 -4.27
C LEU A 18 6.92 -4.43 -4.75
N GLN A 19 8.19 -4.80 -4.96
CA GLN A 19 9.20 -3.86 -5.43
C GLN A 19 8.88 -3.30 -6.82
N ASP A 20 8.38 -4.14 -7.73
CA ASP A 20 8.04 -3.72 -9.10
C ASP A 20 6.80 -2.83 -9.10
N LEU A 21 5.83 -3.13 -8.24
CA LEU A 21 4.68 -2.26 -8.00
C LEU A 21 5.13 -0.88 -7.48
N LEU A 22 5.99 -0.85 -6.46
CA LEU A 22 6.50 0.40 -5.89
C LEU A 22 7.32 1.21 -6.90
N ASN A 23 8.21 0.56 -7.64
CA ASN A 23 9.00 1.20 -8.70
C ASN A 23 8.10 1.85 -9.75
N GLN A 24 7.06 1.12 -10.17
CA GLN A 24 6.10 1.58 -11.15
C GLN A 24 5.23 2.73 -10.63
N THR A 25 4.80 2.68 -9.36
CA THR A 25 4.08 3.78 -8.70
C THR A 25 4.95 5.03 -8.63
N VAL A 26 6.20 4.92 -8.18
CA VAL A 26 7.15 6.04 -8.08
C VAL A 26 7.39 6.67 -9.46
N LYS A 27 7.60 5.86 -10.49
CA LYS A 27 7.77 6.31 -11.88
C LYS A 27 6.56 7.12 -12.37
N GLN A 28 5.34 6.68 -12.05
CA GLN A 28 4.11 7.41 -12.41
C GLN A 28 3.96 8.71 -11.62
N LEU A 29 4.28 8.69 -10.32
CA LEU A 29 4.24 9.89 -9.47
C LEU A 29 5.17 10.98 -10.00
N PHE A 30 6.43 10.64 -10.30
CA PHE A 30 7.38 11.59 -10.88
C PHE A 30 6.93 12.11 -12.25
N LYS A 31 6.39 11.23 -13.10
CA LYS A 31 5.83 11.64 -14.40
C LYS A 31 4.67 12.63 -14.24
N SER A 32 3.81 12.42 -13.26
CA SER A 32 2.67 13.32 -13.01
C SER A 32 3.10 14.71 -12.49
N SER A 33 4.29 14.81 -11.88
CA SER A 33 4.82 16.03 -11.28
C SER A 33 5.91 16.69 -12.13
N GLU A 34 5.98 16.38 -13.44
CA GLU A 34 7.02 16.86 -14.37
C GLU A 34 7.35 18.36 -14.25
N LYS A 35 6.42 19.24 -13.88
CA LYS A 35 6.68 20.69 -13.72
C LYS A 35 7.55 21.05 -12.51
N ASP A 36 7.53 20.28 -11.42
CA ASP A 36 8.24 20.62 -10.17
C ASP A 36 9.65 20.00 -10.12
N PHE A 37 9.89 18.95 -10.91
CA PHE A 37 11.12 18.15 -10.84
C PHE A 37 12.25 18.58 -11.79
N PHE A 38 11.97 19.37 -12.83
CA PHE A 38 13.02 19.86 -13.75
C PHE A 38 14.11 20.71 -13.06
N TYR A 39 13.78 21.39 -11.95
CA TYR A 39 14.74 22.18 -11.17
C TYR A 39 15.67 21.35 -10.27
N LEU A 40 15.44 20.04 -10.14
CA LEU A 40 16.12 19.18 -9.16
C LEU A 40 17.32 18.39 -9.74
N SER A 41 17.58 18.50 -11.04
CA SER A 41 18.54 17.66 -11.79
C SER A 41 20.02 17.77 -11.38
N ARG A 42 20.40 18.72 -10.51
CA ARG A 42 21.82 18.98 -10.16
C ARG A 42 22.28 18.40 -8.81
N LYS A 43 21.42 17.77 -8.01
CA LYS A 43 21.81 17.15 -6.73
C LYS A 43 21.22 15.74 -6.61
N ILE A 44 21.98 14.82 -6.00
CA ILE A 44 21.43 13.52 -5.57
C ILE A 44 20.45 13.80 -4.45
N LEU A 45 19.17 13.51 -4.69
CA LEU A 45 18.10 13.70 -3.71
C LEU A 45 17.57 12.34 -3.30
N LYS A 46 17.51 12.11 -1.98
CA LYS A 46 16.81 10.96 -1.42
C LYS A 46 15.37 11.36 -1.11
N TYR A 47 14.43 10.47 -1.42
CA TYR A 47 13.02 10.63 -1.12
C TYR A 47 12.53 9.42 -0.32
N PHE A 48 11.60 9.67 0.57
CA PHE A 48 10.87 8.64 1.31
C PHE A 48 9.44 8.59 0.80
N LEU A 49 9.02 7.43 0.31
CA LEU A 49 7.62 7.17 -0.02
C LEU A 49 6.94 6.56 1.22
N ILE A 50 5.96 7.27 1.76
CA ILE A 50 5.06 6.77 2.78
C ILE A 50 3.87 6.16 2.06
N SER A 51 3.67 4.86 2.26
CA SER A 51 2.56 4.11 1.67
C SER A 51 1.77 3.41 2.78
N LYS A 52 0.47 3.26 2.58
CA LYS A 52 -0.39 2.39 3.36
C LYS A 52 -0.66 1.12 2.56
N TRP A 53 -0.75 -0.01 3.23
CA TRP A 53 -1.24 -1.25 2.64
C TRP A 53 -2.35 -1.83 3.50
N ASP A 54 -3.25 -2.56 2.87
CA ASP A 54 -4.38 -3.22 3.53
C ASP A 54 -4.84 -4.42 2.72
N PHE A 55 -5.70 -5.25 3.29
CA PHE A 55 -6.33 -6.34 2.58
C PHE A 55 -7.81 -6.45 2.95
N ASP A 56 -8.63 -6.87 1.98
CA ASP A 56 -10.05 -7.07 2.18
C ASP A 56 -10.51 -8.35 1.47
N SER A 57 -11.59 -8.94 1.98
CA SER A 57 -12.21 -10.14 1.44
C SER A 57 -13.69 -9.89 1.21
N SER A 58 -14.18 -10.31 0.04
CA SER A 58 -15.59 -10.18 -0.31
C SER A 58 -16.14 -11.51 -0.81
N SER A 59 -17.22 -11.97 -0.20
CA SER A 59 -17.96 -13.18 -0.59
C SER A 59 -19.20 -12.83 -1.43
N LYS A 60 -19.80 -13.85 -2.08
CA LYS A 60 -21.01 -13.75 -2.93
C LYS A 60 -20.75 -13.03 -4.25
N GLN A 61 -19.57 -13.24 -4.80
CA GLN A 61 -19.27 -12.87 -6.18
C GLN A 61 -20.01 -13.80 -7.14
N PHE A 62 -20.27 -13.33 -8.36
CA PHE A 62 -20.87 -14.17 -9.39
C PHE A 62 -19.86 -15.23 -9.85
N GLU A 63 -20.26 -16.49 -9.79
CA GLU A 63 -19.43 -17.62 -10.21
C GLU A 63 -19.47 -17.78 -11.74
N TYR A 64 -18.30 -17.96 -12.35
CA TYR A 64 -18.19 -18.29 -13.76
C TYR A 64 -18.49 -19.77 -13.99
N LYS A 65 -19.02 -20.09 -15.17
CA LYS A 65 -19.27 -21.50 -15.58
C LYS A 65 -18.02 -22.21 -16.11
N GLN A 66 -16.89 -21.50 -16.17
CA GLN A 66 -15.63 -22.07 -16.62
C GLN A 66 -15.07 -22.95 -15.50
N PRO A 67 -14.75 -24.24 -15.77
CA PRO A 67 -14.12 -25.09 -14.77
C PRO A 67 -12.67 -24.67 -14.54
N PHE A 68 -12.26 -24.64 -13.27
CA PHE A 68 -10.87 -24.46 -12.89
C PHE A 68 -10.05 -25.73 -13.11
N GLU A 69 -8.74 -25.59 -13.42
CA GLU A 69 -7.81 -26.73 -13.41
C GLU A 69 -7.73 -27.39 -12.02
N ASP A 70 -7.82 -26.59 -10.96
CA ASP A 70 -7.92 -27.05 -9.58
C ASP A 70 -9.39 -27.23 -9.18
N LEU A 71 -9.78 -28.47 -8.89
CA LEU A 71 -11.13 -28.85 -8.48
C LEU A 71 -11.56 -28.25 -7.13
N THR A 72 -10.62 -27.70 -6.35
CA THR A 72 -10.89 -27.03 -5.07
C THR A 72 -11.04 -25.52 -5.19
N ALA A 73 -10.68 -24.94 -6.34
CA ALA A 73 -10.79 -23.51 -6.59
C ALA A 73 -12.23 -23.10 -6.89
N ILE A 74 -12.65 -21.98 -6.30
CA ILE A 74 -13.99 -21.39 -6.45
C ILE A 74 -13.83 -19.87 -6.50
N ASP A 75 -14.57 -19.20 -7.38
CA ASP A 75 -14.57 -17.74 -7.59
C ASP A 75 -15.72 -16.99 -6.89
N ALA A 76 -16.50 -17.70 -6.08
CA ALA A 76 -17.57 -17.14 -5.23
C ALA A 76 -17.09 -16.07 -4.23
N SER A 77 -15.77 -15.96 -4.00
CA SER A 77 -15.16 -14.96 -3.16
C SER A 77 -13.85 -14.44 -3.74
N ILE A 78 -13.56 -13.16 -3.48
CA ILE A 78 -12.30 -12.52 -3.87
C ILE A 78 -11.60 -12.03 -2.61
N PHE A 79 -10.29 -12.25 -2.56
CA PHE A 79 -9.39 -11.67 -1.57
C PHE A 79 -8.43 -10.71 -2.27
N VAL A 80 -8.33 -9.46 -1.81
CA VAL A 80 -7.52 -8.43 -2.44
C VAL A 80 -6.57 -7.82 -1.41
N THR A 81 -5.28 -7.80 -1.74
CA THR A 81 -4.29 -6.95 -1.07
C THR A 81 -4.08 -5.67 -1.87
N SER A 82 -4.09 -4.53 -1.20
CA SER A 82 -3.95 -3.22 -1.82
C SER A 82 -2.83 -2.41 -1.18
N LEU A 83 -2.17 -1.57 -1.98
CA LEU A 83 -1.17 -0.61 -1.52
C LEU A 83 -1.47 0.75 -2.15
N VAL A 84 -1.45 1.78 -1.32
CA VAL A 84 -1.75 3.16 -1.71
C VAL A 84 -0.61 4.08 -1.27
N PRO A 85 0.00 4.85 -2.19
CA PRO A 85 0.96 5.89 -1.82
C PRO A 85 0.22 7.04 -1.12
N VAL A 86 0.69 7.44 0.06
CA VAL A 86 0.07 8.50 0.87
C VAL A 86 0.87 9.80 0.76
N ASN A 87 2.20 9.72 0.83
CA ASN A 87 3.05 10.92 0.80
C ASN A 87 4.45 10.61 0.28
N ALA A 88 5.11 11.61 -0.33
CA ALA A 88 6.50 11.55 -0.76
C ALA A 88 7.28 12.68 -0.11
N LEU A 89 8.18 12.35 0.81
CA LEU A 89 8.98 13.31 1.55
C LEU A 89 10.39 13.39 0.98
N ARG A 90 10.89 14.60 0.76
CA ARG A 90 12.29 14.82 0.39
C ARG A 90 13.16 14.75 1.64
N ASN A 91 14.20 13.91 1.61
CA ASN A 91 15.25 13.97 2.61
C ASN A 91 16.09 15.23 2.37
N ARG A 92 16.11 16.13 3.35
CA ARG A 92 17.05 17.25 3.42
C ARG A 92 18.17 16.78 4.33
N ASP A 93 19.25 16.24 3.74
CA ASP A 93 20.41 15.82 4.51
C ASP A 93 21.00 17.05 5.24
N GLU A 94 20.72 17.17 6.54
CA GLU A 94 21.54 17.88 7.53
C GLU A 94 21.14 17.61 9.01
N GLN A 95 20.50 16.48 9.34
CA GLN A 95 20.45 16.03 10.74
C GLN A 95 20.71 14.53 10.85
N GLN A 96 21.97 14.18 11.14
CA GLN A 96 22.46 12.82 11.32
C GLN A 96 21.97 12.10 12.59
N HIS A 97 20.95 12.59 13.31
CA HIS A 97 20.40 11.91 14.51
C HIS A 97 18.87 11.97 14.67
N THR A 98 18.12 12.60 13.76
CA THR A 98 16.67 12.87 13.95
C THR A 98 15.76 12.39 12.82
N GLY A 99 16.30 11.80 11.74
CA GLY A 99 15.48 11.32 10.62
C GLY A 99 14.43 10.28 11.03
N LEU A 100 14.77 9.37 11.93
CA LEU A 100 13.82 8.40 12.51
C LEU A 100 12.82 9.06 13.46
N GLN A 101 13.22 10.08 14.24
CA GLN A 101 12.33 10.79 15.16
C GLN A 101 11.32 11.66 14.42
N ILE A 102 11.72 12.39 13.37
CA ILE A 102 10.81 13.20 12.56
C ILE A 102 9.80 12.31 11.81
N ILE A 103 10.25 11.13 11.35
CA ILE A 103 9.34 10.14 10.75
C ILE A 103 8.41 9.57 11.81
N HIS A 104 8.92 9.22 13.00
CA HIS A 104 8.12 8.70 14.10
C HIS A 104 7.05 9.70 14.56
N ASP A 105 7.41 10.97 14.79
CA ASP A 105 6.49 11.99 15.26
C ASP A 105 5.42 12.33 14.21
N ARG A 106 5.79 12.37 12.92
CA ARG A 106 4.81 12.54 11.84
C ARG A 106 3.94 11.32 11.59
N LEU A 107 4.47 10.12 11.79
CA LEU A 107 3.67 8.89 11.71
C LEU A 107 2.68 8.83 12.86
N LEU A 108 3.08 9.22 14.07
CA LEU A 108 2.18 9.36 15.22
C LEU A 108 1.07 10.37 14.95
N ASP A 109 1.40 11.56 14.43
CA ASP A 109 0.39 12.55 14.05
C ASP A 109 -0.61 12.01 13.01
N ILE A 110 -0.13 11.26 12.01
CA ILE A 110 -0.98 10.65 10.98
C ILE A 110 -1.87 9.55 11.58
N VAL A 111 -1.34 8.75 12.51
CA VAL A 111 -2.07 7.68 13.20
C VAL A 111 -3.13 8.28 14.14
N ASP A 112 -2.79 9.28 14.94
CA ASP A 112 -3.70 9.93 15.91
C ASP A 112 -4.85 10.69 15.24
N GLN A 113 -4.57 11.34 14.10
CA GLN A 113 -5.59 12.04 13.32
C GLN A 113 -6.60 11.06 12.68
N TYR A 114 -6.19 9.81 12.43
CA TYR A 114 -7.05 8.75 11.90
C TYR A 114 -7.80 7.97 12.99
N ASP A 115 -7.18 7.73 14.15
CA ASP A 115 -7.83 7.08 15.29
C ASP A 115 -9.04 7.89 15.78
N SER A 116 -8.91 9.22 15.75
CA SER A 116 -9.96 10.18 16.13
C SER A 116 -11.16 10.21 15.18
N SER A 117 -11.00 9.81 13.91
CA SER A 117 -12.03 9.94 12.87
C SER A 117 -12.66 8.61 12.43
N SER A 118 -12.04 7.47 12.73
CA SER A 118 -12.44 6.18 12.13
C SER A 118 -12.92 5.11 13.12
N PHE A 119 -12.68 5.25 14.44
CA PHE A 119 -12.93 4.16 15.40
C PHE A 119 -14.24 4.22 16.21
N SER A 120 -15.08 5.24 16.05
CA SER A 120 -16.31 5.35 16.86
C SER A 120 -17.43 4.37 16.45
N ASN A 121 -17.46 3.84 15.21
CA ASN A 121 -18.69 3.18 14.73
C ASN A 121 -18.63 1.72 14.29
N ARG A 122 -17.47 1.05 14.19
CA ARG A 122 -17.47 -0.38 13.86
C ARG A 122 -16.36 -1.10 14.61
N TYR A 123 -16.72 -2.23 15.21
CA TYR A 123 -15.85 -3.18 15.94
C TYR A 123 -15.60 -2.90 17.43
N LYS A 124 -16.62 -3.16 18.25
CA LYS A 124 -16.42 -3.63 19.64
C LYS A 124 -15.76 -5.01 19.61
N PHE A 125 -14.44 -5.08 19.52
CA PHE A 125 -13.71 -6.30 19.87
C PHE A 125 -13.73 -6.47 21.40
N ARG A 126 -14.59 -7.36 21.89
CA ARG A 126 -14.51 -7.89 23.26
C ARG A 126 -13.24 -8.72 23.40
N ASN A 127 -12.17 -8.10 23.90
CA ASN A 127 -11.06 -8.83 24.51
C ASN A 127 -11.57 -9.52 25.79
N ARG A 128 -11.95 -10.81 25.70
CA ARG A 128 -11.87 -11.69 26.87
C ARG A 128 -10.49 -12.35 26.84
N LYS A 129 -9.62 -11.83 27.72
CA LYS A 129 -8.40 -12.48 28.16
C LYS A 129 -8.72 -13.93 28.55
N LEU A 130 -8.10 -14.89 27.88
CA LEU A 130 -7.88 -16.23 28.44
C LEU A 130 -6.56 -16.15 29.20
N TYR A 131 -6.66 -16.08 30.53
CA TYR A 131 -5.57 -16.44 31.44
C TYR A 131 -5.99 -17.74 32.13
N MET A 132 -5.08 -18.72 32.06
CA MET A 132 -5.09 -20.08 32.64
C MET A 132 -6.08 -21.08 32.05
#